data_AF-A0A5M4B2D9-F1
#
_entry.id   AF-A0A5M4B2D9-F1
#
_cell.length_a   1.000
_cell.length_b   1.000
_cell.length_c   1.000
_cell.angle_alpha   90.00
_cell.angle_beta   90.00
_cell.angle_gamma   90.00
#
_symmetry.space_group_name_H-M   'P 1'
#
loop_
_entity.id
_entity.type
_entity.pdbx_description
1 polymer ?
#
loop_
_entity_poly.entity_id
_entity_poly.type
_entity_poly.pdbx_seq_one_letter_code
_entity_poly.pdbx_strand_id
1 'polypeptide(L)'
;MTDEEKLLWSVLRNRKFHGLKFLRQHPIVYQIDDNKHPLYFIADFYCAEKKLAIEVDGRIHDFQKGYDNNRDEVLRHNGLHVLRLKNEECKSLGQVLKRIEQFI
;
A
#
# COMPACT_ATOMS: atom_id res chain seq x y z
N MET A 1 -10.71 5.92 6.66
CA MET A 1 -9.53 6.78 6.46
C MET A 1 -9.30 7.63 7.67
N THR A 2 -8.12 7.49 8.27
CA THR A 2 -7.53 8.38 9.27
C THR A 2 -7.29 9.78 8.71
N ASP A 3 -6.94 10.75 9.56
CA ASP A 3 -6.65 12.11 9.11
C ASP A 3 -5.32 12.17 8.33
N GLU A 4 -4.36 11.32 8.71
CA GLU A 4 -3.11 11.07 8.01
C GLU A 4 -3.36 10.54 6.58
N GLU A 5 -4.22 9.54 6.44
CA GLU A 5 -4.63 9.03 5.11
C GLU A 5 -5.33 10.11 4.28
N LYS A 6 -6.20 10.93 4.88
CA LYS A 6 -6.86 12.03 4.15
C LYS A 6 -5.85 13.06 3.65
N LEU A 7 -4.87 13.42 4.48
CA LEU A 7 -3.81 14.35 4.12
C LEU A 7 -2.99 13.80 2.95
N LEU A 8 -2.53 12.55 3.04
CA LEU A 8 -1.76 11.91 1.97
C LEU A 8 -2.59 11.75 0.69
N TRP A 9 -3.87 11.37 0.81
CA TRP A 9 -4.75 11.24 -0.35
C TRP A 9 -4.94 12.57 -1.10
N SER A 10 -4.94 13.71 -0.41
CA SER A 10 -5.11 15.03 -1.02
C SER A 10 -4.04 15.38 -2.08
N VAL A 11 -2.84 14.80 -1.92
CA VAL A 11 -1.69 15.00 -2.80
C VAL A 11 -1.45 13.84 -3.77
N LEU A 12 -1.87 12.61 -3.45
CA LEU A 12 -1.74 11.46 -4.36
C LEU A 12 -2.86 11.37 -5.41
N ARG A 13 -4.08 11.79 -5.06
CA ARG A 13 -5.26 11.64 -5.93
C ARG A 13 -5.15 12.40 -7.24
N ASN A 14 -6.00 12.03 -8.19
CA ASN A 14 -6.16 12.72 -9.48
C ASN A 14 -4.83 12.90 -10.23
N ARG A 15 -3.90 11.95 -10.10
CA ARG A 15 -2.58 12.01 -10.76
C ARG A 15 -1.73 13.23 -10.39
N LYS A 16 -1.99 13.85 -9.23
CA LYS A 16 -1.25 15.02 -8.76
C LYS A 16 0.21 14.72 -8.45
N PHE A 17 0.53 13.47 -8.11
CA PHE A 17 1.89 13.06 -7.80
C PHE A 17 2.52 12.33 -9.00
N HIS A 18 3.48 12.98 -9.67
CA HIS A 18 4.18 12.49 -10.87
C HIS A 18 3.29 12.00 -12.02
N GLY A 19 2.03 12.42 -12.11
CA GLY A 19 1.10 11.91 -13.12
C GLY A 19 0.58 10.49 -12.86
N LEU A 20 0.99 9.86 -11.75
CA LEU A 20 0.69 8.46 -11.44
C LEU A 20 -0.69 8.27 -10.83
N LYS A 21 -1.34 7.15 -11.15
CA LYS A 21 -2.66 6.80 -10.62
C LYS A 21 -2.51 6.04 -9.31
N PHE A 22 -2.78 6.75 -8.21
CA PHE A 22 -3.00 6.12 -6.92
C PHE A 22 -4.49 5.79 -6.74
N LEU A 23 -4.76 4.57 -6.31
CA LEU A 23 -6.02 4.08 -5.80
C LEU A 23 -5.96 4.10 -4.27
N ARG A 24 -7.12 4.19 -3.61
CA ARG A 24 -7.23 4.12 -2.14
C ARG A 24 -8.02 2.88 -1.72
N GLN A 25 -7.71 2.30 -0.56
CA GLN A 25 -8.40 1.14 0.01
C GLN A 25 -8.61 0.02 -1.03
N HIS A 26 -7.53 -0.32 -1.74
CA HIS A 26 -7.62 -1.17 -2.92
C HIS A 26 -7.26 -2.62 -2.57
N PRO A 27 -8.12 -3.61 -2.89
CA PRO A 27 -7.78 -5.01 -2.74
C PRO A 27 -6.74 -5.44 -3.79
N ILE A 28 -5.64 -6.04 -3.33
CA ILE A 28 -4.55 -6.56 -4.15
C ILE A 28 -4.49 -8.06 -3.92
N VAL A 29 -4.79 -8.84 -4.96
CA VAL A 29 -4.61 -10.30 -4.96
C VAL A 29 -3.13 -10.61 -5.09
N TYR A 30 -2.60 -11.46 -4.21
CA TYR A 30 -1.19 -11.84 -4.21
C TYR A 30 -0.94 -13.33 -4.33
N GLN A 31 -1.97 -14.16 -4.14
CA GLN A 31 -1.85 -15.61 -4.27
C GLN A 31 -3.22 -16.23 -4.52
N ILE A 32 -3.22 -17.44 -5.07
CA ILE A 32 -4.39 -18.32 -5.19
C ILE A 32 -4.07 -19.58 -4.38
N ASP A 33 -4.96 -20.00 -3.49
CA ASP A 33 -4.78 -21.24 -2.72
C ASP A 33 -5.11 -22.49 -3.55
N ASP A 34 -4.86 -23.68 -3.01
CA ASP A 34 -5.10 -24.96 -3.68
C ASP A 34 -6.58 -25.19 -4.05
N ASN A 35 -7.49 -24.51 -3.34
CA ASN A 35 -8.93 -24.53 -3.59
C ASN A 35 -9.38 -23.46 -4.59
N LYS A 36 -8.43 -22.77 -5.25
CA LYS A 36 -8.65 -21.68 -6.21
C LYS A 36 -9.25 -20.42 -5.59
N HIS A 37 -9.11 -20.22 -4.27
CA HIS A 37 -9.54 -18.98 -3.63
C HIS A 37 -8.44 -17.90 -3.69
N PRO A 38 -8.77 -16.65 -4.05
CA PRO A 38 -7.82 -15.57 -4.05
C PRO A 38 -7.51 -15.09 -2.63
N LEU A 39 -6.23 -15.09 -2.30
CA LEU A 39 -5.68 -14.40 -1.14
C LEU A 39 -5.36 -12.97 -1.56
N TYR A 40 -5.96 -12.02 -0.85
CA TYR A 40 -5.78 -10.60 -1.12
C TYR A 40 -5.58 -9.83 0.18
N PHE A 41 -5.03 -8.64 0.04
CA PHE A 41 -5.03 -7.66 1.11
C PHE A 41 -5.55 -6.32 0.63
N ILE A 42 -5.99 -5.48 1.54
CA ILE A 42 -6.48 -4.14 1.22
C ILE A 42 -5.38 -3.16 1.62
N ALA A 43 -4.79 -2.50 0.61
CA ALA A 43 -3.81 -1.44 0.83
C ALA A 43 -4.50 -0.09 0.99
N ASP A 44 -3.99 0.76 1.90
CA ASP A 44 -4.51 2.13 2.05
C ASP A 44 -4.36 2.93 0.75
N PHE A 45 -3.21 2.80 0.09
CA PHE A 45 -3.00 3.30 -1.27
C PHE A 45 -2.28 2.30 -2.15
N TYR A 46 -2.60 2.31 -3.45
CA TYR A 46 -1.96 1.45 -4.43
C TYR A 46 -1.69 2.18 -5.75
N CYS A 47 -0.46 2.07 -6.25
CA CYS A 47 -0.06 2.52 -7.58
C CYS A 47 0.33 1.32 -8.44
N ALA A 48 -0.55 0.94 -9.37
CA ALA A 48 -0.33 -0.19 -10.27
C ALA A 48 0.89 0.02 -11.19
N GLU A 49 1.08 1.25 -11.66
CA GLU A 49 2.19 1.64 -12.56
C GLU A 49 3.57 1.38 -11.93
N LYS A 50 3.66 1.43 -10.60
CA LYS A 50 4.90 1.19 -9.83
C LYS A 50 4.86 -0.06 -8.97
N LYS A 51 3.77 -0.86 -9.07
CA LYS A 51 3.50 -1.99 -8.17
C LYS A 51 3.75 -1.64 -6.70
N LEU A 52 3.30 -0.46 -6.28
CA LEU A 52 3.57 0.08 -4.95
C LEU A 52 2.28 0.09 -4.12
N ALA A 53 2.25 -0.69 -3.04
CA ALA A 53 1.28 -0.60 -1.97
C ALA A 53 1.83 0.29 -0.84
N ILE A 54 1.01 1.18 -0.31
CA ILE A 54 1.35 2.06 0.81
C ILE A 54 0.36 1.77 1.93
N GLU A 55 0.88 1.55 3.13
CA GLU A 55 0.13 1.31 4.37
C GLU A 55 0.43 2.44 5.35
N VAL A 56 -0.60 3.12 5.86
CA VAL A 56 -0.50 4.16 6.87
C VAL A 56 -0.91 3.56 8.22
N ASP A 57 -0.10 3.81 9.26
CA ASP A 57 -0.30 3.27 10.61
C ASP A 57 -0.16 1.74 10.75
N GLY A 58 0.37 1.04 9.75
CA GLY A 58 0.87 -0.34 9.86
C GLY A 58 -0.11 -1.41 10.35
N ARG A 59 -1.36 -1.07 10.67
CA ARG A 59 -2.46 -1.99 10.93
C ARG A 59 -2.87 -2.55 9.59
N ILE A 60 -2.16 -3.58 9.18
CA ILE A 60 -2.67 -4.49 8.16
C ILE A 60 -4.09 -4.83 8.60
N HIS A 61 -5.08 -4.43 7.80
CA HIS A 61 -6.44 -4.91 7.98
C HIS A 61 -6.41 -6.39 7.62
N ASP A 62 -6.04 -7.20 8.61
CA ASP A 62 -5.59 -8.55 8.45
C ASP A 62 -6.82 -9.46 8.38
N PHE A 63 -7.41 -9.51 7.18
CA PHE A 63 -8.61 -10.31 6.94
C PHE A 63 -8.32 -11.82 6.89
N GLN A 64 -7.05 -12.26 6.87
CA GLN A 64 -6.67 -13.67 6.84
C GLN A 64 -5.38 -13.96 7.63
N LYS A 65 -5.47 -13.89 8.96
CA LYS A 65 -4.44 -14.16 10.00
C LYS A 65 -3.65 -15.49 9.92
N GLY A 66 -3.81 -16.31 8.88
CA GLY A 66 -3.26 -17.67 8.80
C GLY A 66 -1.90 -17.81 8.11
N TYR A 67 -1.44 -16.80 7.35
CA TYR A 67 -0.29 -16.93 6.42
C TYR A 67 0.88 -15.96 6.73
N ASP A 68 0.99 -15.52 7.98
CA ASP A 68 1.65 -14.25 8.31
C ASP A 68 3.19 -14.26 8.26
N ASN A 69 3.85 -15.42 8.20
CA ASN A 69 5.31 -15.46 8.12
C ASN A 69 5.89 -15.31 6.70
N ASN A 70 5.10 -15.57 5.66
CA ASN A 70 5.58 -15.57 4.27
C ASN A 70 5.00 -14.44 3.40
N ARG A 71 4.07 -13.63 3.91
CA ARG A 71 3.34 -12.66 3.09
C ARG A 71 4.27 -11.62 2.46
N ASP A 72 5.10 -10.93 3.25
CA ASP A 72 6.00 -9.90 2.72
C ASP A 72 6.98 -10.49 1.68
N GLU A 73 7.40 -11.75 1.85
CA GLU A 73 8.23 -12.45 0.87
C GLU A 73 7.46 -12.76 -0.43
N VAL A 74 6.23 -13.28 -0.32
CA VAL A 74 5.35 -13.54 -1.47
C VAL A 74 5.03 -12.25 -2.22
N LEU A 75 4.74 -11.16 -1.51
CA LEU A 75 4.49 -9.84 -2.11
C LEU A 75 5.72 -9.37 -2.90
N ARG A 76 6.91 -9.45 -2.30
CA ARG A 76 8.17 -9.13 -3.00
C ARG A 76 8.41 -10.03 -4.20
N HIS A 77 8.19 -11.35 -4.10
CA HIS A 77 8.35 -12.28 -5.21
C HIS A 77 7.42 -11.96 -6.39
N ASN A 78 6.23 -11.44 -6.12
CA ASN A 78 5.30 -10.95 -7.13
C ASN A 78 5.70 -9.56 -7.71
N GLY A 79 6.82 -8.99 -7.24
CA GLY A 79 7.29 -7.67 -7.63
C GLY A 79 6.47 -6.53 -7.03
N LEU A 80 5.74 -6.78 -5.94
CA LEU A 80 5.00 -5.76 -5.21
C LEU A 80 5.90 -5.14 -4.14
N HIS A 81 6.01 -3.81 -4.16
CA HIS A 81 6.66 -3.03 -3.12
C HIS A 81 5.62 -2.64 -2.07
N VAL A 82 5.95 -2.81 -0.79
CA VAL A 82 5.10 -2.39 0.33
C VAL A 82 5.84 -1.33 1.12
N LEU A 83 5.32 -0.11 1.12
CA LEU A 83 5.84 1.01 1.90
C LEU A 83 4.94 1.24 3.12
N ARG A 84 5.47 0.97 4.31
CA ARG A 84 4.78 1.26 5.57
C ARG A 84 5.21 2.63 6.10
N LEU A 85 4.22 3.47 6.38
CA LEU A 85 4.35 4.82 6.93
C LEU A 85 3.71 4.86 8.32
N LYS A 86 4.47 5.21 9.35
CA LYS A 86 3.88 5.43 10.69
C LYS A 86 3.10 6.74 10.71
N ASN A 87 2.09 6.84 11.57
CA ASN A 87 1.33 8.08 11.75
C ASN A 87 2.23 9.27 12.09
N GLU A 88 3.28 9.05 12.90
CA GLU A 88 4.23 10.11 13.27
C GLU A 88 4.98 10.67 12.05
N GLU A 89 5.31 9.82 11.08
CA GLU A 89 5.97 10.22 9.84
C GLU A 89 5.02 11.01 8.94
N CYS A 90 3.73 10.67 8.98
CA CYS A 90 2.69 11.37 8.20
C CYS A 90 2.43 12.80 8.66
N LYS A 91 2.95 13.22 9.83
CA LYS A 91 2.94 14.62 10.26
C LYS A 91 3.78 15.52 9.34
N SER A 92 4.77 14.98 8.64
CA SER A 92 5.57 15.71 7.65
C SER A 92 5.32 15.16 6.25
N LEU A 93 4.35 15.75 5.55
CA LEU A 93 3.97 15.34 4.21
C LEU A 93 5.15 15.35 3.23
N GLY A 94 6.07 16.32 3.36
CA GLY A 94 7.27 16.38 2.53
C GLY A 94 8.21 15.19 2.71
N GLN A 95 8.35 14.65 3.93
CA GLN A 95 9.17 13.45 4.18
C GLN A 95 8.48 12.20 3.63
N VAL A 96 7.15 12.10 3.79
CA VAL A 96 6.36 11.00 3.21
C VAL A 96 6.52 10.97 1.69
N LEU A 97 6.36 12.11 1.02
CA LEU A 97 6.47 12.17 -0.44
C LEU A 97 7.86 11.74 -0.91
N LYS A 98 8.93 12.21 -0.27
CA LYS A 98 10.31 11.77 -0.58
C LYS A 98 10.51 10.26 -0.43
N ARG A 99 9.87 9.61 0.54
CA ARG A 99 9.92 8.14 0.68
C ARG A 99 9.18 7.46 -0.48
N ILE A 100 8.03 8.00 -0.90
CA ILE A 100 7.29 7.46 -2.05
C ILE A 100 8.08 7.66 -3.35
N GLU A 101 8.80 8.78 -3.51
CA GLU A 101 9.66 9.06 -4.68
C GLU A 101 10.75 7.99 -4.90
N GLN A 102 11.20 7.29 -3.85
CA GLN A 102 12.20 6.21 -3.99
C GLN A 102 11.71 5.01 -4.80
N PHE A 103 10.40 4.94 -5.08
CA PHE A 103 9.75 3.86 -5.82
C PHE A 103 9.23 4.32 -7.20
N ILE A 104 9.45 5.57 -7.58
CA ILE A 104 8.98 6.18 -8.84
C ILE A 104 10.15 6.30 -9.81
#